data_AF-A0A351CAU7-F1
#
_entry.id   AF-A0A351CAU7-F1
#
_cell.length_a   1.000
_cell.length_b   1.000
_cell.length_c   1.000
_cell.angle_alpha   90.00
_cell.angle_beta   90.00
_cell.angle_gamma   90.00
#
_symmetry.space_group_name_H-M   'P 1'
#
loop_
_entity.id
_entity.type
_entity.pdbx_description
1 polymer ?
#
loop_
_entity_poly.entity_id
_entity_poly.type
_entity_poly.pdbx_seq_one_letter_code
_entity_poly.pdbx_strand_id
1 'polypeptide(L)'
;MSLAHHSPHHSSGLAELKMLGMALLLILIAMLVSASDYAIPDADGEKLFKQVCTTCHSVDPPTDMETKPIAPPMKMIMRHYIAAHDTKEEVHASLVSWLEEPAPERSALPAHAIEKHGLMPVPNLNAEERVAVTDYIMTLIDGDVSGKMKGMMQKKAEGDEGCKMKQGEKEGKKEHKMMMKKKNSDN
;
A
#
# COMPACT_ATOMS: atom_id res chain seq x y z
N MET A 1 -12.25 94.59 15.18
CA MET A 1 -13.07 93.65 14.39
C MET A 1 -12.14 92.53 13.93
N SER A 2 -12.16 91.39 14.60
CA SER A 2 -11.39 90.20 14.22
C SER A 2 -12.33 89.01 14.35
N LEU A 3 -12.76 88.47 13.21
CA LEU A 3 -13.63 87.30 13.12
C LEU A 3 -12.77 86.14 12.64
N ALA A 4 -12.54 85.18 13.53
CA ALA A 4 -11.92 83.91 13.21
C ALA A 4 -12.95 82.99 12.55
N HIS A 5 -12.66 82.56 11.33
CA HIS A 5 -13.40 81.49 10.65
C HIS A 5 -12.66 80.16 10.87
N HIS A 6 -13.28 79.27 11.66
CA HIS A 6 -12.96 77.84 11.70
C HIS A 6 -13.53 77.15 10.45
N SER A 7 -12.74 76.29 9.82
CA SER A 7 -13.22 75.32 8.81
C SER A 7 -13.20 73.91 9.41
N PRO A 8 -14.16 73.03 9.05
CA PRO A 8 -14.20 71.66 9.56
C PRO A 8 -13.38 70.70 8.68
N HIS A 9 -12.67 69.79 9.34
CA HIS A 9 -11.94 68.68 8.72
C HIS A 9 -12.90 67.57 8.24
N HIS A 10 -12.74 67.14 6.99
CA HIS A 10 -13.44 66.02 6.36
C HIS A 10 -12.39 64.93 6.04
N SER A 11 -12.20 63.94 6.92
CA SER A 11 -11.23 62.84 6.70
C SER A 11 -11.76 61.43 7.01
N SER A 12 -13.06 61.29 7.27
CA SER A 12 -13.67 60.04 7.74
C SER A 12 -13.91 58.99 6.63
N GLY A 13 -14.00 59.37 5.36
CA GLY A 13 -14.40 58.43 4.29
C GLY A 13 -13.36 57.37 3.91
N LEU A 14 -12.05 57.65 4.08
CA LEU A 14 -10.98 56.73 3.66
C LEU A 14 -10.71 55.63 4.70
N ALA A 15 -11.01 55.89 5.97
CA ALA A 15 -10.85 54.93 7.06
C ALA A 15 -11.94 53.85 6.99
N GLU A 16 -13.19 54.25 6.74
CA GLU A 16 -14.34 53.36 6.62
C GLU A 16 -14.15 52.32 5.49
N LEU A 17 -13.60 52.74 4.34
CA LEU A 17 -13.37 51.86 3.20
C LEU A 17 -12.25 50.84 3.44
N LYS A 18 -11.22 51.20 4.22
CA LYS A 18 -10.14 50.29 4.63
C LYS A 18 -10.61 49.28 5.67
N MET A 19 -11.47 49.71 6.60
CA MET A 19 -12.05 48.85 7.63
C MET A 19 -13.01 47.81 7.03
N LEU A 20 -13.84 48.20 6.04
CA LEU A 20 -14.67 47.23 5.30
C LEU A 20 -13.82 46.24 4.49
N GLY A 21 -12.73 46.69 3.85
CA GLY A 21 -11.86 45.83 3.07
C GLY A 21 -11.12 44.77 3.90
N MET A 22 -10.61 45.15 5.07
CA MET A 22 -9.97 44.21 6.00
C MET A 22 -10.98 43.21 6.59
N ALA A 23 -12.21 43.65 6.89
CA ALA A 23 -13.27 42.76 7.36
C ALA A 23 -13.65 41.72 6.29
N LEU A 24 -13.79 42.13 5.02
CA LEU A 24 -14.08 41.22 3.90
C LEU A 24 -12.94 40.22 3.65
N LEU A 25 -11.69 40.65 3.77
CA LEU A 25 -10.52 39.78 3.63
C LEU A 25 -10.44 38.75 4.77
N LEU A 26 -10.74 39.16 6.01
CA LEU A 26 -10.76 38.25 7.16
C LEU A 26 -11.93 37.25 7.10
N ILE A 27 -13.09 37.67 6.59
CA ILE A 27 -14.24 36.78 6.36
C ILE A 27 -13.93 35.75 5.26
N LEU A 28 -13.24 36.15 4.18
CA LEU A 28 -12.79 35.24 3.12
C LEU A 28 -11.76 34.22 3.62
N ILE A 29 -10.82 34.64 4.47
CA ILE A 29 -9.84 33.73 5.09
C ILE A 29 -10.53 32.76 6.05
N ALA A 30 -11.53 33.21 6.82
CA ALA A 30 -12.31 32.34 7.70
C ALA A 30 -13.14 31.29 6.91
N MET A 31 -13.66 31.64 5.73
CA MET A 31 -14.37 30.68 4.87
C MET A 31 -13.43 29.64 4.24
N LEU A 32 -12.17 29.96 3.99
CA LEU A 32 -11.17 29.00 3.50
C LEU A 32 -10.77 27.96 4.57
N VAL A 33 -10.81 28.33 5.85
CA VAL A 33 -10.43 27.43 6.96
C VAL A 33 -11.48 26.34 7.22
N SER A 34 -12.77 26.61 6.99
CA SER A 34 -13.86 25.66 7.28
C SER A 34 -14.01 24.51 6.27
N ALA A 35 -13.23 24.49 5.19
CA ALA A 35 -13.30 23.41 4.19
C ALA A 35 -12.46 22.18 4.57
N SER A 36 -11.64 22.26 5.63
CA SER A 36 -10.69 21.19 5.97
C SER A 36 -11.25 20.08 6.85
N ASP A 37 -12.46 20.23 7.41
CA ASP A 37 -13.06 19.30 8.37
C ASP A 37 -14.48 18.83 7.98
N TYR A 38 -14.75 18.67 6.68
CA TYR A 38 -15.85 17.79 6.29
C TYR A 38 -15.43 16.36 6.57
N ALA A 39 -15.75 15.87 7.78
CA ALA A 39 -15.84 14.45 8.05
C ALA A 39 -16.94 13.88 7.13
N ILE A 40 -16.52 13.41 5.96
CA ILE A 40 -17.34 12.65 5.01
C ILE A 40 -17.78 11.38 5.75
N PRO A 41 -19.07 10.96 5.65
CA PRO A 41 -19.59 9.82 6.39
C PRO A 41 -18.65 8.62 6.30
N ASP A 42 -18.14 8.19 7.46
CA ASP A 42 -17.19 7.08 7.59
C ASP A 42 -17.72 5.85 6.86
N ALA A 43 -17.10 5.50 5.74
CA ALA A 43 -17.27 4.20 5.15
C ALA A 43 -16.75 3.16 6.16
N ASP A 44 -17.61 2.23 6.57
CA ASP A 44 -17.22 1.17 7.51
C ASP A 44 -16.32 0.14 6.79
N GLY A 45 -15.01 0.29 6.98
CA GLY A 45 -14.00 -0.54 6.34
C GLY A 45 -14.11 -2.04 6.67
N GLU A 46 -14.49 -2.39 7.90
CA GLU A 46 -14.71 -3.78 8.30
C GLU A 46 -15.91 -4.38 7.56
N LYS A 47 -17.01 -3.63 7.50
CA LYS A 47 -18.20 -4.05 6.77
C LYS A 47 -17.92 -4.20 5.29
N LEU A 48 -17.21 -3.25 4.66
CA LEU A 48 -16.80 -3.33 3.26
C LEU A 48 -15.93 -4.56 3.00
N PHE A 49 -14.94 -4.82 3.86
CA PHE A 49 -14.10 -6.01 3.75
C PHE A 49 -14.94 -7.29 3.77
N LYS A 50 -15.88 -7.41 4.72
CA LYS A 50 -16.77 -8.56 4.84
C LYS A 50 -17.71 -8.73 3.65
N GLN A 51 -18.10 -7.66 2.98
CA GLN A 51 -19.04 -7.72 1.84
C GLN A 51 -18.34 -7.95 0.50
N VAL A 52 -17.12 -7.43 0.33
CA VAL A 52 -16.44 -7.38 -0.97
C VAL A 52 -15.22 -8.29 -1.01
N CYS A 53 -14.36 -8.27 0.01
CA CYS A 53 -13.06 -8.93 -0.04
C CYS A 53 -13.15 -10.42 0.32
N THR A 54 -14.02 -10.78 1.26
CA THR A 54 -14.16 -12.17 1.76
C THR A 54 -14.75 -13.14 0.73
N THR A 55 -15.33 -12.63 -0.36
CA THR A 55 -15.79 -13.45 -1.49
C THR A 55 -14.65 -14.28 -2.08
N CYS A 56 -13.40 -13.80 -2.01
CA CYS A 56 -12.24 -14.50 -2.54
C CYS A 56 -11.10 -14.67 -1.53
N HIS A 57 -10.93 -13.72 -0.60
CA HIS A 57 -9.83 -13.72 0.35
C HIS A 57 -10.26 -14.28 1.72
N SER A 58 -9.49 -15.23 2.25
CA SER A 58 -9.51 -15.52 3.69
C SER A 58 -8.64 -14.50 4.43
N VAL A 59 -8.93 -14.26 5.71
CA VAL A 59 -8.05 -13.45 6.57
C VAL A 59 -6.76 -14.22 6.86
N ASP A 60 -6.93 -15.45 7.35
CA ASP A 60 -5.86 -16.35 7.75
C ASP A 60 -5.55 -17.40 6.67
N PRO A 61 -4.32 -17.94 6.64
CA PRO A 61 -3.99 -19.09 5.82
C PRO A 61 -4.88 -20.30 6.14
N PRO A 62 -5.23 -21.14 5.15
CA PRO A 62 -5.95 -22.38 5.41
C PRO A 62 -5.13 -23.28 6.35
N THR A 63 -5.81 -23.97 7.26
CA THR A 63 -5.17 -24.90 8.22
C THR A 63 -4.88 -26.26 7.61
N ASP A 64 -5.57 -26.61 6.52
CA ASP A 64 -5.34 -27.83 5.75
C ASP A 64 -4.54 -27.54 4.47
N MET A 65 -3.89 -28.58 3.93
CA MET A 65 -3.10 -28.49 2.70
C MET A 65 -3.90 -28.81 1.43
N GLU A 66 -5.16 -29.25 1.57
CA GLU A 66 -6.00 -29.70 0.45
C GLU A 66 -6.79 -28.52 -0.15
N THR A 67 -7.12 -27.52 0.67
CA THR A 67 -7.83 -26.33 0.25
C THR A 67 -6.92 -25.48 -0.63
N LYS A 68 -7.31 -25.31 -1.89
CA LYS A 68 -6.68 -24.37 -2.81
C LYS A 68 -7.44 -23.03 -2.74
N PRO A 69 -6.92 -22.01 -2.05
CA PRO A 69 -7.63 -20.74 -1.92
C PRO A 69 -7.68 -20.02 -3.29
N ILE A 70 -8.83 -19.40 -3.57
CA ILE A 70 -9.08 -18.65 -4.80
C ILE A 70 -8.09 -17.49 -4.90
N ALA A 71 -7.96 -16.71 -3.84
CA ALA A 71 -7.00 -15.61 -3.72
C ALA A 71 -6.07 -15.78 -2.50
N PRO A 72 -4.93 -15.08 -2.44
CA PRO A 72 -4.02 -15.17 -1.29
C PRO A 72 -4.67 -14.68 0.02
N PRO A 73 -4.37 -15.29 1.17
CA PRO A 73 -4.87 -14.82 2.47
C PRO A 73 -4.40 -13.39 2.80
N MET A 74 -5.26 -12.59 3.44
CA MET A 74 -5.02 -11.16 3.64
C MET A 74 -3.80 -10.88 4.53
N LYS A 75 -3.58 -11.66 5.59
CA LYS A 75 -2.36 -11.54 6.42
C LYS A 75 -1.07 -11.86 5.66
N MET A 76 -1.13 -12.65 4.58
CA MET A 76 0.05 -12.89 3.72
C MET A 76 0.28 -11.71 2.78
N ILE A 77 -0.79 -11.18 2.17
CA ILE A 77 -0.73 -9.97 1.34
C ILE A 77 -0.09 -8.84 2.13
N MET A 78 -0.61 -8.54 3.31
CA MET A 78 -0.11 -7.44 4.13
C MET A 78 1.36 -7.57 4.53
N ARG A 79 1.86 -8.79 4.76
CA ARG A 79 3.30 -9.01 5.01
C ARG A 79 4.18 -8.62 3.83
N HIS A 80 3.71 -8.87 2.60
CA HIS A 80 4.44 -8.49 1.39
C HIS A 80 4.45 -6.97 1.20
N TYR A 81 3.31 -6.31 1.37
CA TYR A 81 3.23 -4.85 1.30
C TYR A 81 4.11 -4.18 2.37
N ILE A 82 4.05 -4.63 3.62
CA ILE A 82 4.90 -4.10 4.70
C ILE A 82 6.39 -4.31 4.40
N ALA A 83 6.77 -5.41 3.74
CA ALA A 83 8.17 -5.67 3.38
C ALA A 83 8.65 -4.90 2.14
N ALA A 84 7.73 -4.39 1.32
CA ALA A 84 8.04 -3.71 0.06
C ALA A 84 8.17 -2.19 0.20
N HIS A 85 7.76 -1.63 1.34
CA HIS A 85 7.69 -0.19 1.59
C HIS A 85 8.37 0.14 2.91
N ASP A 86 8.80 1.40 3.08
CA ASP A 86 9.55 1.87 4.25
C ASP A 86 8.66 2.55 5.30
N THR A 87 7.42 2.93 4.95
CA THR A 87 6.50 3.63 5.84
C THR A 87 5.08 3.07 5.79
N LYS A 88 4.29 3.35 6.84
CA LYS A 88 2.87 2.98 6.88
C LYS A 88 2.09 3.69 5.76
N GLU A 89 2.46 4.93 5.49
CA GLU A 89 1.83 5.81 4.51
C GLU A 89 2.06 5.28 3.08
N GLU A 90 3.26 4.77 2.78
CA GLU A 90 3.57 4.11 1.51
C GLU A 90 2.80 2.78 1.34
N VAL A 91 2.70 1.97 2.40
CA VAL A 91 1.88 0.75 2.39
C VAL A 91 0.43 1.09 2.08
N HIS A 92 -0.13 2.09 2.78
CA HIS A 92 -1.50 2.55 2.59
C HIS A 92 -1.71 3.04 1.15
N ALA A 93 -0.85 3.93 0.65
CA ALA A 93 -0.95 4.46 -0.71
C ALA A 93 -0.85 3.36 -1.78
N SER A 94 0.05 2.39 -1.59
CA SER A 94 0.19 1.26 -2.53
C SER A 94 -1.04 0.36 -2.53
N LEU A 95 -1.67 0.12 -1.38
CA LEU A 95 -2.91 -0.66 -1.30
C LEU A 95 -4.09 0.07 -1.95
N VAL A 96 -4.25 1.37 -1.70
CA VAL A 96 -5.29 2.18 -2.34
C VAL A 96 -5.11 2.19 -3.86
N SER A 97 -3.88 2.37 -4.35
CA SER A 97 -3.56 2.32 -5.79
C SER A 97 -3.83 0.94 -6.39
N TRP A 98 -3.51 -0.13 -5.67
CA TRP A 98 -3.84 -1.49 -6.09
C TRP A 98 -5.34 -1.72 -6.19
N LEU A 99 -6.13 -1.26 -5.22
CA LEU A 99 -7.60 -1.39 -5.24
C LEU A 99 -8.26 -0.53 -6.33
N GLU A 100 -7.64 0.57 -6.72
CA GLU A 100 -8.14 1.42 -7.81
C GLU A 100 -7.96 0.75 -9.17
N GLU A 101 -6.76 0.22 -9.44
CA GLU A 101 -6.43 -0.38 -10.73
C GLU A 101 -5.37 -1.49 -10.54
N PRO A 102 -5.81 -2.73 -10.22
CA PRO A 102 -4.92 -3.86 -10.05
C PRO A 102 -4.17 -4.15 -11.35
N ALA A 103 -2.84 -4.17 -11.29
CA ALA A 103 -1.96 -4.44 -12.43
C ALA A 103 -0.70 -5.17 -11.95
N PRO A 104 -0.10 -6.09 -12.73
CA PRO A 104 1.08 -6.85 -12.30
C PRO A 104 2.20 -5.99 -11.73
N GLU A 105 2.43 -4.82 -12.32
CA GLU A 105 3.48 -3.86 -11.95
C GLU A 105 3.18 -3.11 -10.64
N ARG A 106 1.91 -3.10 -10.20
CA ARG A 106 1.47 -2.49 -8.94
C ARG A 106 1.36 -3.50 -7.80
N SER A 107 1.65 -4.78 -8.05
CA SER A 107 1.57 -5.79 -7.01
C SER A 107 2.85 -5.80 -6.16
N ALA A 108 2.71 -5.68 -4.84
CA ALA A 108 3.81 -5.97 -3.91
C ALA A 108 4.04 -7.49 -3.72
N LEU A 109 3.15 -8.33 -4.25
CA LEU A 109 3.32 -9.78 -4.21
C LEU A 109 4.29 -10.24 -5.31
N PRO A 110 5.01 -11.36 -5.08
CA PRO A 110 5.86 -11.93 -6.11
C PRO A 110 5.05 -12.39 -7.33
N ALA A 111 5.65 -12.33 -8.53
CA ALA A 111 4.97 -12.61 -9.81
C ALA A 111 4.21 -13.96 -9.84
N HIS A 112 4.74 -15.00 -9.19
CA HIS A 112 4.10 -16.31 -9.11
C HIS A 112 2.74 -16.29 -8.39
N ALA A 113 2.42 -15.26 -7.60
CA ALA A 113 1.10 -15.09 -7.02
C ALA A 113 0.03 -14.85 -8.09
N ILE A 114 0.35 -14.04 -9.10
CA ILE A 114 -0.54 -13.77 -10.25
C ILE A 114 -0.61 -15.02 -11.14
N GLU A 115 0.50 -15.72 -11.36
CA GLU A 115 0.49 -16.99 -12.11
C GLU A 115 -0.42 -18.04 -11.45
N LYS A 116 -0.45 -18.06 -10.11
CA LYS A 116 -1.22 -19.04 -9.33
C LYS A 116 -2.69 -18.67 -9.16
N HIS A 117 -2.99 -17.40 -8.90
CA HIS A 117 -4.32 -16.92 -8.50
C HIS A 117 -5.02 -16.07 -9.58
N GLY A 118 -4.31 -15.70 -10.64
CA GLY A 118 -4.75 -14.69 -11.59
C GLY A 118 -4.56 -13.26 -11.08
N LEU A 119 -4.81 -12.29 -11.95
CA LEU A 119 -4.85 -10.88 -11.56
C LEU A 119 -6.18 -10.59 -10.85
N MET A 120 -6.13 -9.90 -9.71
CA MET A 120 -7.31 -9.52 -8.96
C MET A 120 -8.19 -8.58 -9.82
N PRO A 121 -9.51 -8.83 -9.96
CA PRO A 121 -10.39 -7.90 -10.64
C PRO A 121 -10.53 -6.60 -9.85
N VAL A 122 -10.84 -5.50 -10.53
CA VAL A 122 -11.14 -4.21 -9.89
C VAL A 122 -12.36 -4.40 -8.98
N PRO A 123 -12.25 -4.15 -7.66
CA PRO A 123 -13.38 -4.25 -6.76
C PRO A 123 -14.36 -3.09 -6.98
N ASN A 124 -15.66 -3.34 -6.81
CA ASN A 124 -16.68 -2.29 -6.91
C ASN A 124 -16.67 -1.40 -5.65
N LEU A 125 -15.69 -0.50 -5.58
CA LEU A 125 -15.46 0.42 -4.47
C LEU A 125 -15.16 1.82 -5.03
N ASN A 126 -15.82 2.84 -4.49
CA ASN A 126 -15.45 4.23 -4.75
C ASN A 126 -14.16 4.62 -4.00
N ALA A 127 -13.65 5.84 -4.22
CA ALA A 127 -12.38 6.28 -3.64
C ALA A 127 -12.37 6.26 -2.10
N GLU A 128 -13.46 6.66 -1.46
CA GLU A 128 -13.62 6.71 0.00
C GLU A 128 -13.67 5.29 0.58
N GLU A 129 -14.42 4.40 -0.07
CA GLU A 129 -14.52 2.99 0.33
C GLU A 129 -13.18 2.25 0.21
N ARG A 130 -12.36 2.58 -0.81
CA ARG A 130 -11.01 2.03 -0.96
C ARG A 130 -10.09 2.43 0.20
N VAL A 131 -10.18 3.69 0.67
CA VAL A 131 -9.42 4.16 1.83
C VAL A 131 -9.88 3.41 3.08
N ALA A 132 -11.18 3.41 3.37
CA ALA A 132 -11.73 2.75 4.55
C ALA A 132 -11.40 1.26 4.64
N VAL A 133 -11.53 0.51 3.54
CA VAL A 133 -11.20 -0.93 3.54
C VAL A 133 -9.68 -1.14 3.69
N THR A 134 -8.86 -0.24 3.14
CA THR A 134 -7.40 -0.29 3.32
C THR A 134 -7.03 -0.10 4.78
N ASP A 135 -7.61 0.92 5.44
CA ASP A 135 -7.40 1.16 6.87
C ASP A 135 -7.75 -0.08 7.70
N TYR A 136 -8.89 -0.71 7.43
CA TYR A 136 -9.27 -1.96 8.09
C TYR A 136 -8.27 -3.10 7.81
N ILE A 137 -7.90 -3.34 6.55
CA ILE A 137 -6.96 -4.39 6.15
C ILE A 137 -5.61 -4.22 6.87
N MET A 138 -5.15 -2.98 7.06
CA MET A 138 -3.90 -2.69 7.76
C MET A 138 -3.95 -3.05 9.26
N THR A 139 -5.14 -3.13 9.86
CA THR A 139 -5.31 -3.60 11.25
C THR A 139 -5.20 -5.12 11.39
N LEU A 140 -5.31 -5.89 10.29
CA LEU A 140 -5.34 -7.36 10.33
C LEU A 140 -4.00 -8.00 10.73
N ILE A 141 -2.93 -7.24 10.76
CA ILE A 141 -1.63 -7.70 11.27
C ILE A 141 -1.36 -7.01 12.61
N ASP A 142 -1.51 -7.76 13.69
CA ASP A 142 -1.08 -7.35 15.02
C ASP A 142 0.46 -7.26 15.06
N GLY A 143 0.97 -6.05 15.27
CA GLY A 143 2.39 -5.77 15.39
C GLY A 143 2.72 -4.45 14.74
N ASP A 144 3.23 -3.52 15.55
CA ASP A 144 3.75 -2.22 15.13
C ASP A 144 4.48 -2.33 13.79
N VAL A 145 3.85 -1.79 12.74
CA VAL A 145 4.38 -1.70 11.38
C VAL A 145 5.77 -1.02 11.38
N SER A 146 6.07 -0.23 12.42
CA SER A 146 7.37 0.41 12.64
C SER A 146 8.47 -0.56 13.09
N GLY A 147 8.15 -1.57 13.89
CA GLY A 147 9.12 -2.44 14.54
C GLY A 147 9.86 -3.39 13.58
N LYS A 148 9.19 -3.81 12.50
CA LYS A 148 9.76 -4.72 11.49
C LYS A 148 10.59 -3.98 10.44
N MET A 149 10.25 -2.73 10.16
CA MET A 149 10.97 -1.86 9.21
C MET A 149 12.43 -1.65 9.60
N LYS A 150 12.67 -1.47 10.90
CA LYS A 150 14.01 -1.24 11.46
C LYS A 150 14.96 -2.42 11.21
N GLY A 151 14.45 -3.65 11.15
CA GLY A 151 15.25 -4.86 10.95
C GLY A 151 15.66 -5.12 9.48
N MET A 152 14.89 -4.64 8.50
CA MET A 152 15.23 -4.77 7.08
C MET A 152 16.21 -3.69 6.62
N MET A 153 16.13 -2.47 7.17
CA MET A 153 17.13 -1.41 6.93
C MET A 153 18.53 -1.84 7.41
N GLN A 154 18.62 -2.53 8.55
CA GLN A 154 19.90 -3.03 9.07
C GLN A 154 20.52 -4.15 8.22
N LYS A 155 19.71 -4.98 7.54
CA LYS A 155 20.24 -6.03 6.65
C LYS A 155 20.68 -5.54 5.28
N LYS A 156 20.26 -4.34 4.84
CA LYS A 156 20.68 -3.75 3.56
C LYS A 156 22.01 -2.98 3.68
N ALA A 157 22.44 -2.63 4.89
CA ALA A 157 23.70 -1.94 5.14
C ALA A 157 24.91 -2.88 5.31
N GLU A 158 24.68 -4.19 5.53
CA GLU A 158 25.73 -5.19 5.70
C GLU A 158 25.54 -6.35 4.71
N GLY A 159 26.14 -6.26 3.52
CA GLY A 159 26.37 -7.42 2.66
C GLY A 159 26.07 -7.27 1.17
N ASP A 160 26.68 -6.30 0.48
CA ASP A 160 27.03 -6.48 -0.94
C ASP A 160 28.37 -7.22 -0.99
N GLU A 161 28.31 -8.55 -0.89
CA GLU A 161 29.38 -9.42 -1.36
C GLU A 161 28.80 -10.53 -2.25
N GLY A 162 28.74 -10.23 -3.54
CA GLY A 162 29.11 -11.16 -4.59
C GLY A 162 28.23 -12.40 -4.78
N CYS A 163 27.28 -12.31 -5.72
CA CYS A 163 26.73 -13.49 -6.40
C CYS A 163 27.84 -14.13 -7.27
N LYS A 164 28.67 -14.99 -6.68
CA LYS A 164 29.60 -15.85 -7.42
C LYS A 164 28.81 -17.04 -7.95
N MET A 165 28.31 -16.89 -9.18
CA MET A 165 27.84 -17.97 -10.03
C MET A 165 28.88 -19.10 -10.05
N LYS A 166 28.58 -20.25 -9.44
CA LYS A 166 29.33 -21.48 -9.68
C LYS A 166 28.72 -22.17 -10.88
N GLN A 167 29.37 -22.00 -12.04
CA GLN A 167 29.23 -22.88 -13.18
C GLN A 167 29.69 -24.28 -12.77
N GLY A 168 28.77 -25.26 -12.84
CA GLY A 168 29.10 -26.68 -12.78
C GLY A 168 29.22 -27.23 -14.18
N GLU A 169 30.46 -27.44 -14.62
CA GLU A 169 30.84 -28.18 -15.83
C GLU A 169 30.16 -29.56 -15.88
N LYS A 170 29.60 -29.91 -17.04
CA LYS A 170 29.20 -31.26 -17.42
C LYS A 170 30.07 -31.75 -18.56
N GLU A 171 31.08 -32.55 -18.25
CA GLU A 171 31.70 -33.54 -19.14
C GLU A 171 32.14 -34.70 -18.21
N GLY A 172 31.87 -35.99 -18.39
CA GLY A 172 31.52 -36.79 -19.56
C GLY A 172 32.54 -37.93 -19.67
N LYS A 173 32.14 -39.19 -19.40
CA LYS A 173 32.74 -40.48 -19.86
C LYS A 173 32.02 -41.64 -19.14
N LYS A 174 31.25 -42.49 -19.83
CA LYS A 174 31.69 -43.76 -20.47
C LYS A 174 32.58 -44.53 -19.49
N GLU A 175 32.19 -45.68 -18.93
CA GLU A 175 32.07 -46.96 -19.61
C GLU A 175 31.33 -47.97 -18.70
N HIS A 176 30.25 -48.58 -19.20
CA HIS A 176 29.72 -49.82 -18.61
C HIS A 176 29.44 -50.80 -19.74
N LYS A 177 30.47 -51.56 -20.12
CA LYS A 177 30.32 -52.76 -20.95
C LYS A 177 31.54 -53.68 -20.81
N MET A 178 31.26 -54.93 -20.40
CA MET A 178 32.10 -56.14 -20.51
C MET A 178 33.34 -56.17 -19.60
N MET A 179 33.65 -57.21 -18.81
CA MET A 179 33.43 -58.66 -18.83
C MET A 179 33.50 -59.14 -17.36
N MET A 180 32.70 -60.10 -16.90
CA MET A 180 33.07 -61.51 -17.03
C MET A 180 31.88 -62.40 -17.34
N LYS A 181 32.17 -63.32 -18.25
CA LYS A 181 31.31 -64.26 -18.93
C LYS A 181 31.62 -65.66 -18.35
N LYS A 182 30.64 -66.57 -18.44
CA LYS A 182 30.71 -68.04 -18.30
C LYS A 182 30.71 -68.63 -16.88
N LYS A 183 29.61 -69.28 -16.53
CA LYS A 183 29.40 -70.75 -16.73
C LYS A 183 27.98 -70.94 -17.30
N ASN A 184 27.82 -71.23 -18.60
CA ASN A 184 27.50 -72.57 -19.17
C ASN A 184 26.58 -73.40 -18.24
N SER A 185 25.31 -73.63 -18.57
CA SER A 185 24.83 -74.66 -19.52
C SER A 185 25.57 -75.98 -19.32
N ASP A 186 24.95 -76.91 -18.58
CA ASP A 186 24.72 -78.31 -18.97
C ASP A 186 24.07 -79.07 -17.78
N ASN A 187 23.00 -79.80 -18.11
CA ASN A 187 22.15 -80.69 -17.29
C ASN A 187 20.93 -80.08 -16.56
#